data_AF-A0A1I5LBB1-F1
#
_entry.id   AF-A0A1I5LBB1-F1
#
_cell.length_a   1.000
_cell.length_b   1.000
_cell.length_c   1.000
_cell.angle_alpha   90.00
_cell.angle_beta   90.00
_cell.angle_gamma   90.00
#
_symmetry.space_group_name_H-M   'P 1'
#
loop_
_entity.id
_entity.type
_entity.pdbx_description
1 polymer ?
#
loop_
_entity_poly.entity_id
_entity_poly.type
_entity_poly.pdbx_seq_one_letter_code
_entity_poly.pdbx_strand_id
1 'polypeptide(L)'
;MIDELTYHYEGMDIDAVLIICHYPVTANSFKLQYGIVVKRTDQLSGAEGEETARKMGDFIRIGNPLLCEEDGPVYQLRRRYEQFHVDVADVTPEMTERFEFELDTAKPNAAWCEEVEENLGRRTGERV
;
A
#
# COMPACT_ATOMS: atom_id res chain seq x y z
N MET A 1 2.33 -9.80 -4.41
CA MET A 1 1.13 -9.12 -3.87
C MET A 1 0.31 -8.66 -5.06
N ILE A 2 -0.99 -8.89 -5.01
CA ILE A 2 -1.95 -8.43 -6.00
C ILE A 2 -2.97 -7.62 -5.21
N ASP A 3 -3.12 -6.35 -5.57
CA ASP A 3 -4.05 -5.43 -4.93
C ASP A 3 -5.12 -5.03 -5.95
N GLU A 4 -6.37 -5.34 -5.63
CA GLU A 4 -7.54 -4.84 -6.36
C GLU A 4 -8.00 -3.57 -5.67
N LEU A 5 -7.97 -2.45 -6.39
CA LEU A 5 -8.13 -1.11 -5.83
C LEU A 5 -9.26 -0.37 -6.56
N THR A 6 -10.15 0.24 -5.80
CA THR A 6 -11.10 1.23 -6.33
C THR A 6 -10.76 2.59 -5.70
N TYR A 7 -10.38 3.55 -6.53
CA TYR A 7 -10.13 4.92 -6.10
C TYR A 7 -11.38 5.76 -6.30
N HIS A 8 -11.83 6.42 -5.23
CA HIS A 8 -13.01 7.29 -5.25
C HIS A 8 -12.61 8.74 -5.52
N TYR A 9 -13.13 9.30 -6.61
CA TYR A 9 -13.00 10.71 -6.95
C TYR A 9 -14.38 11.37 -7.04
N GLU A 10 -14.40 12.71 -7.01
CA GLU A 10 -15.65 13.45 -7.22
C GLU A 10 -16.18 13.18 -8.64
N GLY A 11 -17.30 12.48 -8.74
CA GLY A 11 -17.99 12.20 -10.00
C GLY A 11 -17.50 10.97 -10.79
N MET A 12 -16.49 10.23 -10.30
CA MET A 12 -16.04 8.98 -10.91
C MET A 12 -15.26 8.07 -9.95
N ASP A 13 -15.35 6.76 -10.20
CA ASP A 13 -14.49 5.75 -9.58
C ASP A 13 -13.46 5.25 -10.61
N ILE A 14 -12.25 4.96 -10.15
CA ILE A 14 -11.19 4.33 -10.96
C ILE A 14 -10.87 2.96 -10.38
N ASP A 15 -11.21 1.92 -11.13
CA ASP A 15 -10.82 0.54 -10.82
C ASP A 15 -9.43 0.23 -11.37
N ALA A 16 -8.55 -0.29 -10.53
CA ALA A 16 -7.20 -0.70 -10.90
C ALA A 16 -6.78 -2.02 -10.23
N VAL A 17 -5.86 -2.73 -10.88
CA VAL A 17 -5.17 -3.88 -10.30
C VAL A 17 -3.68 -3.61 -10.31
N LEU A 18 -3.06 -3.62 -9.13
CA LEU A 18 -1.61 -3.47 -8.94
C LEU A 18 -1.00 -4.84 -8.63
N ILE A 19 0.06 -5.18 -9.35
CA ILE A 19 0.91 -6.33 -9.05
C ILE A 19 2.24 -5.80 -8.55
N ILE A 20 2.70 -6.31 -7.41
CA ILE A 20 4.04 -6.11 -6.88
C ILE A 20 4.67 -7.50 -6.68
N CYS A 21 5.79 -7.76 -7.34
CA CYS A 21 6.57 -8.97 -7.14
C CYS A 21 8.06 -8.66 -7.08
N HIS A 22 8.81 -9.57 -6.46
CA HIS A 22 10.25 -9.47 -6.41
C HIS A 22 10.88 -10.86 -6.44
N TYR A 23 12.14 -10.91 -6.82
CA TYR A 23 12.97 -12.08 -6.62
C TYR A 23 14.36 -11.65 -6.14
N PRO A 24 14.99 -12.41 -5.22
CA PRO A 24 16.33 -12.10 -4.77
C PRO A 24 17.34 -12.34 -5.90
N VAL A 25 18.31 -11.43 -6.04
CA VAL A 25 19.48 -11.61 -6.92
C VAL A 25 20.66 -12.07 -6.08
N THR A 26 20.85 -11.46 -4.90
CA THR A 26 21.78 -11.89 -3.86
C THR A 26 21.12 -11.74 -2.48
N ALA A 27 21.81 -12.11 -1.40
CA ALA A 27 21.32 -11.86 -0.04
C ALA A 27 21.09 -10.36 0.27
N ASN A 28 21.75 -9.45 -0.45
CA ASN A 28 21.69 -8.01 -0.23
C ASN A 28 21.14 -7.24 -1.44
N SER A 29 20.53 -7.92 -2.42
CA SER A 29 19.93 -7.27 -3.58
C SER A 29 18.79 -8.10 -4.15
N PHE A 30 17.74 -7.43 -4.60
CA PHE A 30 16.59 -8.06 -5.24
C PHE A 30 16.15 -7.24 -6.44
N LYS A 31 15.48 -7.90 -7.39
CA LYS A 31 14.76 -7.22 -8.47
C LYS A 31 13.33 -7.00 -8.02
N LEU A 32 12.93 -5.73 -7.90
CA LEU A 32 11.53 -5.34 -7.77
C LEU A 32 10.91 -5.18 -9.15
N GLN A 33 9.71 -5.73 -9.33
CA GLN A 33 8.88 -5.52 -10.50
C GLN A 33 7.47 -5.19 -10.04
N TYR A 34 6.86 -4.21 -10.69
CA TYR A 34 5.48 -3.88 -10.45
C TYR A 34 4.80 -3.53 -11.78
N GLY A 35 3.50 -3.69 -11.81
CA GLY A 35 2.68 -3.32 -12.96
C GLY A 35 1.28 -2.99 -12.49
N ILE A 36 0.67 -1.99 -13.10
CA ILE A 36 -0.70 -1.59 -12.81
C ILE A 36 -1.51 -1.60 -14.09
N VAL A 37 -2.73 -2.10 -14.00
CA VAL A 37 -3.73 -1.98 -15.07
C VAL A 37 -4.91 -1.18 -14.54
N VAL A 38 -5.41 -0.26 -15.35
CA VAL A 38 -6.55 0.59 -15.03
C VAL A 38 -7.69 0.23 -15.97
N LYS A 39 -8.89 0.04 -15.42
CA LYS A 39 -10.09 -0.24 -16.21
C LYS A 39 -10.47 1.00 -17.00
N ARG A 40 -10.60 0.85 -18.32
CA ARG A 40 -11.10 1.92 -19.20
C ARG A 40 -12.59 2.15 -18.93
N THR A 41 -13.01 3.41 -18.94
CA THR A 41 -14.41 3.82 -18.80
C THR A 41 -14.73 4.88 -19.85
N ASP A 42 -16.00 5.21 -20.04
CA ASP A 42 -16.40 6.29 -20.95
C ASP A 42 -15.87 7.67 -20.49
N GLN A 43 -15.53 7.80 -19.20
CA GLN A 43 -14.96 8.99 -18.59
C GLN A 43 -13.42 9.00 -18.59
N LEU A 44 -12.78 7.87 -18.92
CA LEU A 44 -11.33 7.71 -18.91
C LEU A 44 -10.89 7.10 -20.25
N SER A 45 -10.62 7.97 -21.22
CA SER A 45 -10.20 7.53 -22.56
C SER A 45 -8.88 6.74 -22.50
N GLY A 46 -8.54 6.03 -23.59
CA GLY A 46 -7.36 5.15 -23.61
C GLY A 46 -6.04 5.86 -23.25
N ALA A 47 -5.83 7.09 -23.72
CA ALA A 47 -4.63 7.87 -23.43
C ALA A 47 -4.59 8.39 -21.98
N GLU A 48 -5.75 8.80 -21.45
CA GLU A 48 -5.87 9.25 -20.06
C GLU A 48 -5.68 8.09 -19.06
N GLY A 49 -6.20 6.91 -19.39
CA GLY A 49 -5.97 5.70 -18.60
C GLY A 49 -4.50 5.28 -18.53
N GLU A 50 -3.77 5.39 -19.64
CA GLU A 50 -2.33 5.14 -19.68
C GLU A 50 -1.53 6.16 -18.86
N GLU A 51 -1.97 7.42 -18.83
CA GLU A 51 -1.36 8.44 -17.98
C GLU A 51 -1.60 8.20 -16.50
N THR A 52 -2.83 7.84 -16.11
CA THR A 52 -3.19 7.50 -14.73
C THR A 52 -2.38 6.31 -14.21
N ALA A 53 -2.26 5.25 -15.01
CA ALA A 53 -1.46 4.08 -14.67
C ALA A 53 0.02 4.44 -14.40
N ARG A 54 0.60 5.33 -15.21
CA ARG A 54 1.99 5.78 -15.03
C ARG A 54 2.19 6.51 -13.71
N LYS A 55 1.32 7.46 -13.38
CA LYS A 55 1.41 8.24 -12.14
C LYS A 55 1.27 7.35 -10.89
N MET A 56 0.43 6.33 -10.93
CA MET A 56 0.27 5.38 -9.83
C MET A 56 1.52 4.52 -9.60
N GLY A 57 2.29 4.22 -10.67
CA GLY A 57 3.53 3.43 -10.57
C GLY A 57 4.69 4.13 -9.86
N ASP A 58 4.73 5.46 -9.86
CA ASP A 58 5.88 6.23 -9.35
C ASP A 58 5.97 6.29 -7.81
N PHE A 59 4.94 5.86 -7.07
CA PHE A 59 4.81 6.15 -5.64
C PHE A 59 5.44 5.12 -4.68
N ILE A 60 6.13 4.09 -5.18
CA ILE A 60 6.51 2.94 -4.34
C ILE A 60 7.95 3.06 -3.80
N ARG A 61 8.11 3.53 -2.56
CA ARG A 61 9.32 3.27 -1.75
C ARG A 61 9.05 3.40 -0.24
N ILE A 62 9.33 2.36 0.55
CA ILE A 62 9.22 2.42 2.03
C ILE A 62 10.42 1.73 2.70
N GLY A 63 10.85 2.29 3.83
CA GLY A 63 11.96 1.85 4.70
C GLY A 63 11.50 1.12 5.98
N ASN A 64 12.41 1.02 6.96
CA ASN A 64 12.37 0.06 8.07
C ASN A 64 11.80 0.69 9.37
N PRO A 65 10.71 0.17 10.00
CA PRO A 65 10.07 0.84 11.13
C PRO A 65 10.41 0.28 12.53
N LEU A 66 10.29 1.18 13.53
CA LEU A 66 10.07 0.92 14.96
C LEU A 66 8.56 1.10 15.21
N LEU A 67 7.94 0.20 15.99
CA LEU A 67 6.47 0.12 16.05
C LEU A 67 5.83 1.09 17.07
N CYS A 68 4.65 1.65 16.73
CA CYS A 68 3.71 2.34 17.61
C CYS A 68 2.35 1.62 17.66
N GLU A 69 1.35 2.21 18.34
CA GLU A 69 0.00 1.62 18.48
C GLU A 69 -0.73 1.52 17.13
N GLU A 70 -0.45 2.46 16.23
CA GLU A 70 -1.03 2.59 14.91
C GLU A 70 -0.34 1.72 13.84
N ASP A 71 0.64 0.90 14.23
CA ASP A 71 1.26 -0.07 13.32
C ASP A 71 0.41 -1.32 13.11
N GLY A 72 0.46 -1.85 11.90
CA GLY A 72 -0.13 -3.13 11.58
C GLY A 72 0.55 -4.31 12.30
N PRO A 73 0.08 -5.54 12.07
CA PRO A 73 0.54 -6.74 12.77
C PRO A 73 1.89 -7.25 12.24
N VAL A 74 2.96 -6.45 12.39
CA VAL A 74 4.27 -6.68 11.78
C VAL A 74 4.89 -8.02 12.22
N TYR A 75 4.73 -8.41 13.47
CA TYR A 75 5.28 -9.69 13.96
C TYR A 75 4.54 -10.90 13.39
N GLN A 76 3.22 -10.81 13.22
CA GLN A 76 2.42 -11.85 12.60
C GLN A 76 2.74 -11.96 11.11
N LEU A 77 2.97 -10.83 10.43
CA LEU A 77 3.43 -10.81 9.04
C LEU A 77 4.82 -11.46 8.89
N ARG A 78 5.78 -11.10 9.75
CA ARG A 78 7.12 -11.72 9.75
C ARG A 78 7.05 -13.22 10.05
N ARG A 79 6.27 -13.63 11.05
CA ARG A 79 6.04 -15.05 11.38
C ARG A 79 5.44 -15.81 10.21
N ARG A 80 4.46 -15.24 9.52
CA ARG A 80 3.88 -15.84 8.30
C ARG A 80 4.93 -15.98 7.19
N TYR A 81 5.79 -14.98 7.01
CA TYR A 81 6.82 -14.99 5.96
C TYR A 81 7.97 -15.98 6.24
N GLU A 82 8.24 -16.27 7.52
CA GLU A 82 9.28 -17.20 7.95
C GLU A 82 9.09 -18.61 7.39
N GLN A 83 7.85 -19.03 7.09
CA GLN A 83 7.57 -20.35 6.50
C GLN A 83 8.34 -20.63 5.20
N PHE A 84 8.74 -19.58 4.48
CA PHE A 84 9.50 -19.69 3.23
C PHE A 84 11.02 -19.80 3.44
N HIS A 85 11.48 -19.77 4.69
CA HIS A 85 12.90 -19.82 5.08
C HIS A 85 13.24 -21.03 5.96
N VAL A 86 12.27 -21.92 6.20
CA VAL A 86 12.45 -23.20 6.90
C VAL A 86 12.11 -24.37 5.98
N ASP A 87 12.54 -25.58 6.35
CA ASP A 87 12.12 -26.79 5.64
C ASP A 87 10.60 -26.99 5.79
N VAL A 88 9.94 -27.56 4.78
CA VAL A 88 8.48 -27.78 4.78
C VAL A 88 8.02 -28.61 5.98
N ALA A 89 8.87 -29.50 6.49
CA ALA A 89 8.60 -30.32 7.67
C ALA A 89 8.57 -29.51 8.99
N ASP A 90 9.17 -28.32 9.01
CA ASP A 90 9.32 -27.46 10.18
C ASP A 90 8.32 -26.28 10.18
N VAL A 91 7.43 -26.19 9.17
CA VAL A 91 6.38 -25.16 9.12
C VAL A 91 5.38 -25.37 10.26
N THR A 92 5.23 -24.37 11.13
CA THR A 92 4.30 -24.43 12.27
C THR A 92 2.90 -23.94 11.91
N PRO A 93 1.86 -24.36 12.65
CA PRO A 93 0.49 -23.86 12.44
C PRO A 93 0.39 -22.33 12.52
N GLU A 94 1.08 -21.67 13.46
CA GLU A 94 0.97 -20.21 13.62
C GLU A 94 1.55 -19.41 12.44
N MET A 95 2.31 -20.05 11.55
CA MET A 95 2.81 -19.45 10.30
C MET A 95 1.77 -19.48 9.17
N THR A 96 0.78 -20.38 9.20
CA THR A 96 -0.15 -20.63 8.08
C THR A 96 -1.61 -20.35 8.42
N GLU A 97 -1.98 -20.42 9.71
CA GLU A 97 -3.32 -20.13 10.20
C GLU A 97 -3.84 -18.76 9.74
N ARG A 98 -5.16 -18.67 9.57
CA ARG A 98 -5.83 -17.42 9.22
C ARG A 98 -5.70 -16.46 10.39
N PHE A 99 -5.13 -15.30 10.12
CA PHE A 99 -5.00 -14.20 11.06
C PHE A 99 -5.62 -12.96 10.42
N GLU A 100 -6.48 -12.27 11.16
CA GLU A 100 -7.15 -11.04 10.74
C GLU A 100 -6.89 -9.95 11.77
N PHE A 101 -6.62 -8.75 11.29
CA PHE A 101 -6.42 -7.57 12.12
C PHE A 101 -6.94 -6.35 11.35
N GLU A 102 -7.82 -5.59 11.99
CA GLU A 102 -8.35 -4.33 11.47
C GLU A 102 -7.87 -3.21 12.38
N LEU A 103 -7.33 -2.14 11.78
CA LEU A 103 -6.86 -0.97 12.50
C LEU A 103 -7.95 0.09 12.49
N ASP A 104 -8.32 0.60 13.66
CA ASP A 104 -9.16 1.80 13.74
C ASP A 104 -8.32 3.04 13.38
N THR A 105 -8.58 3.58 12.19
CA THR A 105 -7.85 4.74 11.68
C THR A 105 -8.50 6.08 12.06
N ALA A 106 -9.52 6.11 12.94
CA ALA A 106 -10.19 7.35 13.32
C ALA A 106 -9.25 8.39 13.94
N LYS A 107 -8.42 7.97 14.90
CA LYS A 107 -7.44 8.85 15.57
C LYS A 107 -6.32 9.30 14.61
N PRO A 108 -5.65 8.42 13.83
CA PRO A 108 -4.71 8.83 12.79
C PRO A 108 -5.32 9.83 11.80
N ASN A 109 -6.53 9.54 11.29
CA ASN A 109 -7.20 10.41 10.32
C ASN A 109 -7.51 11.79 10.91
N ALA A 110 -7.97 11.88 12.16
CA ALA A 110 -8.21 13.17 12.81
C ALA A 110 -6.94 14.03 12.86
N ALA A 111 -5.80 13.44 13.25
CA ALA A 111 -4.51 14.12 13.28
C ALA A 111 -4.05 14.56 11.88
N TRP A 112 -4.20 13.70 10.86
CA TRP A 112 -3.84 14.05 9.49
C TRP A 112 -4.75 15.14 8.89
N CYS A 113 -6.04 15.15 9.22
CA CYS A 113 -6.96 16.21 8.81
C CYS A 113 -6.53 17.57 9.39
N GLU A 114 -6.21 17.63 10.67
CA GLU A 114 -5.68 18.84 11.32
C GLU A 114 -4.39 19.32 10.64
N GLU A 115 -3.45 18.41 10.36
CA GLU A 115 -2.21 18.75 9.67
C GLU A 115 -2.45 19.29 8.25
N VAL A 116 -3.40 18.71 7.51
CA VAL A 116 -3.77 19.19 6.16
C VAL A 116 -4.40 20.58 6.22
N GLU A 117 -5.28 20.84 7.19
CA GLU A 117 -5.88 22.17 7.41
C GLU A 117 -4.81 23.23 7.71
N GLU A 118 -3.89 22.93 8.63
CA GLU A 118 -2.75 23.81 8.92
C GLU A 118 -1.90 24.10 7.67
N ASN A 119 -1.62 23.07 6.87
CA ASN A 119 -0.83 23.20 5.65
C ASN A 119 -1.53 24.05 4.58
N LEU A 120 -2.85 23.94 4.46
CA LEU A 120 -3.64 24.79 3.57
C LEU A 120 -3.64 26.25 4.03
N GLY A 121 -3.84 26.52 5.33
CA GLY A 121 -3.76 27.87 5.90
C GLY A 121 -2.39 28.53 5.68
N ARG A 122 -1.30 27.76 5.88
CA ARG A 122 0.07 28.23 5.56
C ARG A 122 0.25 28.61 4.09
N ARG A 123 -0.42 27.92 3.16
CA ARG A 123 -0.34 28.19 1.72
C ARG A 123 -1.14 29.41 1.28
N THR A 124 -2.26 29.70 1.94
CA THR A 124 -3.12 30.87 1.62
C THR A 124 -2.68 32.15 2.31
N GLY A 125 -1.78 32.07 3.31
CA GLY A 125 -1.30 33.22 4.07
C GLY A 125 -2.23 33.66 5.21
N GLU A 126 -3.32 32.92 5.43
CA GLU A 126 -4.21 33.07 6.57
C GLU A 126 -3.61 32.29 7.75
N ARG A 127 -2.97 33.01 8.68
CA ARG A 127 -2.62 32.44 9.98
C ARG A 127 -3.89 32.27 10.80
N VAL A 128 -4.22 31.03 11.16
CA VAL A 128 -5.06 30.73 12.33
C VAL A 128 -4.26 31.01 13.60
#